data_AF-A0A2T1DHK5-F1
#
_entry.id   AF-A0A2T1DHK5-F1
#
_cell.length_a   1.000
_cell.length_b   1.000
_cell.length_c   1.000
_cell.angle_alpha   90.00
_cell.angle_beta   90.00
_cell.angle_gamma   90.00
#
_symmetry.space_group_name_H-M   'P 1'
#
loop_
_entity.id
_entity.type
_entity.pdbx_description
1 polymer ?
#
loop_
_entity_poly.entity_id
_entity_poly.type
_entity_poly.pdbx_seq_one_letter_code
_entity_poly.pdbx_strand_id
1 'polypeptide(L)'
;MNCILNPIFGSPITDEPKPLLFTVIRRAEHALREYELAHEQLEEFITGERSVSTYFLAMSYLETALSCSYQSFDFFRKATATELFKKGDGSIFERLNRIYSVIKHLETSSLQPGQLHLLWFTNDGLSTSVASLNFTEIMEIIEDTCQLAQKLSMLRYALEEEADKSNAADG
;
A
#
# COMPACT_ATOMS: atom_id res chain seq x y z
N MET A 1 7.72 12.66 -24.48
CA MET A 1 8.80 13.04 -23.55
C MET A 1 8.18 13.18 -22.17
N ASN A 2 8.44 12.22 -21.26
CA ASN A 2 7.89 12.24 -19.90
C ASN A 2 8.80 13.09 -19.00
N CYS A 3 8.46 14.36 -18.83
CA CYS A 3 9.21 15.34 -18.04
C CYS A 3 9.28 15.04 -16.52
N ILE A 4 8.43 14.14 -16.01
CA ILE A 4 8.37 13.78 -14.58
C ILE A 4 9.25 12.58 -14.23
N LEU A 5 9.54 11.68 -15.20
CA LEU A 5 10.26 10.43 -14.91
C LEU A 5 11.77 10.62 -14.79
N ASN A 6 12.37 11.50 -15.60
CA ASN A 6 13.84 11.66 -15.63
C ASN A 6 14.43 12.24 -14.33
N PRO A 7 13.81 13.23 -13.65
CA PRO A 7 14.30 13.73 -12.37
C PRO A 7 14.18 12.71 -11.22
N ILE A 8 13.23 11.77 -11.33
CA ILE A 8 12.95 10.77 -10.30
C ILE A 8 13.89 9.57 -10.43
N PHE A 9 14.27 9.20 -11.67
CA PHE A 9 15.08 8.00 -11.93
C PHE A 9 16.54 8.27 -12.31
N GLY A 10 16.96 9.52 -12.59
CA GLY A 10 18.36 9.98 -12.64
C GLY A 10 19.28 9.39 -13.72
N SER A 11 18.98 8.19 -14.24
CA SER A 11 19.80 7.42 -15.16
C SER A 11 18.94 6.74 -16.23
N PRO A 12 19.48 6.49 -17.43
CA PRO A 12 18.88 5.58 -18.39
C PRO A 12 18.98 4.12 -17.91
N ILE A 13 18.32 3.79 -16.79
CA ILE A 13 17.95 2.39 -16.49
C ILE A 13 17.16 1.89 -17.71
N THR A 14 17.38 0.66 -18.15
CA THR A 14 16.60 0.01 -19.21
C THR A 14 15.10 0.20 -18.97
N ASP A 15 14.32 0.47 -20.02
CA ASP A 15 12.95 1.02 -19.91
C ASP A 15 11.92 0.09 -19.23
N GLU A 16 12.25 -1.17 -18.98
CA GLU A 16 11.28 -2.22 -18.61
C GLU A 16 10.80 -2.16 -17.14
N PRO A 17 11.65 -2.04 -16.10
CA PRO A 17 11.19 -1.98 -14.71
C PRO A 17 10.79 -0.58 -14.21
N LYS A 18 11.16 0.51 -14.91
CA LYS A 18 10.91 1.90 -14.48
C LYS A 18 9.43 2.20 -14.16
N PRO A 19 8.46 1.81 -15.02
CA PRO A 19 7.04 2.12 -14.76
C PRO A 19 6.50 1.40 -13.53
N LEU A 20 7.01 0.18 -13.26
CA LEU A 20 6.62 -0.61 -12.09
C LEU A 20 7.16 0.02 -10.81
N LEU A 21 8.44 0.37 -10.79
CA LEU A 21 9.07 1.04 -9.64
C LEU A 21 8.43 2.40 -9.33
N PHE A 22 8.14 3.20 -10.36
CA PHE A 22 7.41 4.45 -10.20
C PHE A 22 6.03 4.23 -9.59
N THR A 23 5.33 3.19 -10.04
CA THR A 23 4.01 2.86 -9.52
C THR A 23 4.08 2.46 -8.05
N VAL A 24 5.10 1.69 -7.63
CA VAL A 24 5.31 1.34 -6.22
C VAL A 24 5.50 2.59 -5.36
N ILE A 25 6.41 3.50 -5.76
CA ILE A 25 6.68 4.74 -5.00
C ILE A 25 5.41 5.60 -4.91
N ARG A 26 4.72 5.81 -6.03
CA ARG A 26 3.49 6.60 -6.08
C ARG A 26 2.39 6.01 -5.18
N ARG A 27 2.27 4.69 -5.17
CA ARG A 27 1.26 3.98 -4.36
C ARG A 27 1.62 3.97 -2.88
N ALA A 28 2.91 3.89 -2.54
CA ALA A 28 3.36 3.99 -1.15
C ALA A 28 3.05 5.36 -0.54
N GLU A 29 3.37 6.44 -1.27
CA GLU A 29 3.03 7.81 -0.85
C GLU A 29 1.52 7.96 -0.65
N HIS A 30 0.73 7.45 -1.60
CA HIS A 30 -0.72 7.50 -1.50
C HIS A 30 -1.24 6.67 -0.31
N ALA A 31 -0.68 5.48 -0.07
CA ALA A 31 -1.05 4.64 1.06
C ALA A 31 -0.82 5.33 2.42
N LEU A 32 0.34 5.96 2.58
CA LEU A 32 0.67 6.70 3.80
C LEU A 32 -0.31 7.86 4.03
N ARG A 33 -0.52 8.69 3.01
CA ARG A 33 -1.39 9.86 3.13
C ARG A 33 -2.83 9.50 3.49
N GLU A 34 -3.36 8.45 2.86
CA GLU A 34 -4.72 7.97 3.12
C GLU A 34 -4.82 7.34 4.51
N TYR A 35 -3.77 6.66 4.98
CA TYR A 35 -3.73 6.14 6.35
C TYR A 35 -3.77 7.27 7.40
N GLU A 36 -3.00 8.34 7.20
CA GLU A 36 -3.05 9.52 8.08
C GLU A 36 -4.45 10.15 8.12
N LEU A 37 -5.06 10.35 6.94
CA LEU A 37 -6.43 10.88 6.83
C LEU A 37 -7.46 9.95 7.49
N ALA A 38 -7.30 8.63 7.35
CA ALA A 38 -8.16 7.66 8.02
C ALA A 38 -8.03 7.78 9.54
N HIS A 39 -6.81 7.93 10.05
CA HIS A 39 -6.55 8.11 11.48
C HIS A 39 -7.18 9.40 12.01
N GLU A 40 -6.98 10.53 11.32
CA GLU A 40 -7.59 11.82 11.68
C GLU A 40 -9.13 11.73 11.77
N GLN A 41 -9.76 11.12 10.76
CA GLN A 41 -11.22 10.96 10.75
C GLN A 41 -11.71 9.97 11.80
N LEU A 42 -10.97 8.90 12.06
CA LEU A 42 -11.33 7.93 13.09
C LEU A 42 -11.24 8.56 14.49
N GLU A 43 -10.20 9.37 14.75
CA GLU A 43 -10.05 10.13 15.97
C GLU A 43 -11.18 11.15 16.14
N GLU A 44 -11.55 11.89 15.09
CA GLU A 44 -12.69 12.81 15.09
C GLU A 44 -14.00 12.09 15.39
N PHE A 45 -14.21 10.89 14.82
CA PHE A 45 -15.40 10.08 15.09
C PHE A 45 -15.47 9.60 16.55
N ILE A 46 -14.33 9.29 17.17
CA ILE A 46 -14.26 8.79 18.54
C ILE A 46 -14.39 9.92 19.56
N THR A 47 -13.70 11.04 19.34
CA THR A 47 -13.56 12.14 20.30
C THR A 47 -14.59 13.25 20.11
N GLY A 48 -15.06 13.46 18.87
CA GLY A 48 -16.00 14.49 18.48
C GLY A 48 -17.45 14.01 18.44
N GLU A 49 -18.26 14.67 17.60
CA GLU A 49 -19.63 14.26 17.35
C GLU A 49 -19.65 13.08 16.37
N ARG A 50 -20.17 11.94 16.83
CA ARG A 50 -20.27 10.72 16.03
C ARG A 50 -21.20 10.93 14.84
N SER A 51 -20.60 11.28 13.70
CA SER A 51 -21.31 11.46 12.45
C SER A 51 -21.13 10.22 11.55
N VAL A 52 -22.21 9.85 10.87
CA VAL A 52 -22.19 8.77 9.86
C VAL A 52 -21.21 9.11 8.73
N SER A 53 -21.09 10.40 8.39
CA SER A 53 -20.15 10.87 7.37
C SER A 53 -18.70 10.62 7.76
N THR A 54 -18.31 10.98 8.99
CA THR A 54 -16.95 10.82 9.51
C THR A 54 -16.56 9.34 9.55
N TYR A 55 -17.49 8.45 9.93
CA TYR A 55 -17.29 7.00 9.89
C TYR A 55 -16.99 6.51 8.46
N PHE A 56 -17.81 6.89 7.48
CA PHE A 56 -17.61 6.44 6.09
C PHE A 56 -16.36 7.06 5.45
N LEU A 57 -15.99 8.28 5.82
CA LEU A 57 -14.73 8.89 5.38
C LEU A 57 -13.52 8.12 5.92
N ALA A 58 -13.50 7.83 7.23
CA ALA A 58 -12.45 7.02 7.84
C ALA A 58 -12.33 5.64 7.16
N MET A 59 -13.47 5.00 6.87
CA MET A 59 -13.50 3.71 6.16
C MET A 59 -12.93 3.83 4.74
N SER A 60 -13.39 4.81 3.96
CA SER A 60 -12.95 5.02 2.58
C SER A 60 -11.46 5.30 2.47
N TYR A 61 -10.91 6.11 3.38
CA TYR A 61 -9.49 6.40 3.45
C TYR A 61 -8.69 5.14 3.79
N LEU A 62 -9.15 4.35 4.76
CA LEU A 62 -8.47 3.11 5.13
C LEU A 62 -8.52 2.04 4.02
N GLU A 63 -9.66 1.89 3.35
CA GLU A 63 -9.81 1.01 2.18
C GLU A 63 -8.83 1.39 1.06
N THR A 64 -8.67 2.69 0.84
CA THR A 64 -7.75 3.23 -0.17
C THR A 64 -6.30 2.99 0.23
N ALA A 65 -5.95 3.20 1.50
CA ALA A 65 -4.61 2.95 2.04
C ALA A 65 -4.22 1.48 1.85
N LEU A 66 -5.04 0.54 2.32
CA LEU A 66 -4.78 -0.90 2.21
C LEU A 66 -4.73 -1.38 0.75
N SER A 67 -5.58 -0.82 -0.11
CA SER A 67 -5.56 -1.12 -1.55
C SER A 67 -4.26 -0.65 -2.21
N CYS A 68 -3.78 0.54 -1.86
CA CYS A 68 -2.51 1.06 -2.36
C CYS A 68 -1.33 0.23 -1.85
N SER A 69 -1.31 -0.14 -0.57
CA SER A 69 -0.27 -1.01 -0.01
C SER A 69 -0.22 -2.36 -0.69
N TYR A 70 -1.36 -3.05 -0.83
CA TYR A 70 -1.40 -4.34 -1.54
C TYR A 70 -0.89 -4.21 -2.98
N GLN A 71 -1.31 -3.16 -3.71
CA GLN A 71 -0.85 -2.92 -5.07
C GLN A 71 0.66 -2.68 -5.14
N SER A 72 1.24 -1.91 -4.21
CA SER A 72 2.68 -1.70 -4.11
C SER A 72 3.43 -3.03 -4.00
N PHE A 73 2.97 -3.91 -3.10
CA PHE A 73 3.55 -5.24 -2.92
C PHE A 73 3.38 -6.13 -4.17
N ASP A 74 2.20 -6.11 -4.83
CA ASP A 74 1.97 -6.89 -6.04
C ASP A 74 2.83 -6.41 -7.22
N PHE A 75 3.04 -5.10 -7.38
CA PHE A 75 3.95 -4.55 -8.39
C PHE A 75 5.40 -4.90 -8.10
N PHE A 76 5.82 -4.85 -6.84
CA PHE A 76 7.15 -5.28 -6.44
C PHE A 76 7.39 -6.77 -6.68
N ARG A 77 6.41 -7.62 -6.35
CA ARG A 77 6.43 -9.06 -6.68
C ARG A 77 6.58 -9.28 -8.18
N LYS A 78 5.83 -8.55 -9.01
CA LYS A 78 5.94 -8.65 -10.48
C LYS A 78 7.31 -8.21 -11.00
N ALA A 79 7.89 -7.17 -10.39
CA ALA A 79 9.21 -6.67 -10.79
C ALA A 79 10.37 -7.60 -10.37
N THR A 80 10.23 -8.31 -9.24
CA THR A 80 11.31 -9.15 -8.67
C THR A 80 11.11 -10.65 -8.85
N ALA A 81 9.95 -11.08 -9.35
CA ALA A 81 9.52 -12.47 -9.41
C ALA A 81 9.55 -13.22 -8.05
N THR A 82 9.52 -12.48 -6.93
CA THR A 82 9.55 -13.05 -5.56
C THR A 82 8.14 -13.26 -5.02
N GLU A 83 7.81 -14.48 -4.58
CA GLU A 83 6.55 -14.72 -3.87
C GLU A 83 6.58 -14.13 -2.45
N LEU A 84 5.60 -13.29 -2.12
CA LEU A 84 5.53 -12.61 -0.81
C LEU A 84 4.80 -13.44 0.27
N PHE A 85 3.97 -14.38 -0.13
CA PHE A 85 3.24 -15.27 0.77
C PHE A 85 2.86 -16.58 0.05
N LYS A 86 2.55 -17.63 0.81
CA LYS A 86 1.99 -18.88 0.32
C LYS A 86 0.50 -18.95 0.65
N LYS A 87 -0.30 -19.52 -0.24
CA LYS A 87 -1.74 -19.68 0.01
C LYS A 87 -1.96 -20.55 1.27
N GLY A 88 -2.71 -20.03 2.23
CA GLY A 88 -3.02 -20.67 3.50
C GLY A 88 -1.95 -20.51 4.59
N ASP A 89 -0.95 -19.65 4.41
CA ASP A 89 0.06 -19.40 5.44
C ASP A 89 -0.43 -18.51 6.59
N GLY A 90 -1.57 -17.82 6.41
CA GLY A 90 -2.14 -16.93 7.42
C GLY A 90 -1.35 -15.64 7.64
N SER A 91 -0.36 -15.36 6.78
CA SER A 91 0.47 -14.17 6.86
C SER A 91 -0.37 -12.88 6.79
N ILE A 92 0.21 -11.79 7.27
CA ILE A 92 -0.38 -10.45 7.17
C ILE A 92 -0.64 -10.12 5.69
N PHE A 93 0.29 -10.45 4.79
CA PHE A 93 0.14 -10.27 3.34
C PHE A 93 -1.00 -11.10 2.73
N GLU A 94 -1.19 -12.36 3.16
CA GLU A 94 -2.32 -13.16 2.70
C GLU A 94 -3.65 -12.54 3.15
N ARG A 95 -3.74 -12.11 4.42
CA ARG A 95 -4.94 -11.44 4.94
C ARG A 95 -5.21 -10.11 4.23
N LEU A 96 -4.18 -9.32 3.97
CA LEU A 96 -4.27 -8.10 3.18
C LEU A 96 -4.80 -8.39 1.76
N ASN A 97 -4.30 -9.43 1.09
CA ASN A 97 -4.81 -9.83 -0.23
C ASN A 97 -6.31 -10.22 -0.19
N ARG A 98 -6.75 -10.93 0.85
CA ARG A 98 -8.17 -11.27 1.02
C ARG A 98 -9.03 -10.01 1.23
N ILE A 99 -8.59 -9.09 2.08
CA ILE A 99 -9.27 -7.81 2.30
C ILE A 99 -9.33 -6.99 1.01
N TYR A 100 -8.20 -6.86 0.29
CA TYR A 100 -8.16 -6.18 -1.00
C TYR A 100 -9.12 -6.80 -2.01
N SER A 101 -9.22 -8.13 -2.04
CA SER A 101 -10.16 -8.83 -2.91
C SER A 101 -11.62 -8.50 -2.59
N VAL A 102 -11.96 -8.38 -1.30
CA VAL A 102 -13.29 -7.94 -0.85
C VAL A 102 -13.56 -6.50 -1.26
N ILE A 103 -12.61 -5.57 -1.05
CA ILE A 103 -12.73 -4.16 -1.47
C ILE A 103 -12.94 -4.07 -2.99
N LYS A 104 -12.22 -4.86 -3.76
CA LYS A 104 -12.31 -4.86 -5.23
C LYS A 104 -13.62 -5.46 -5.75
N HIS A 105 -14.16 -6.46 -5.05
CA HIS A 105 -15.36 -7.19 -5.43
C HIS A 105 -16.48 -6.95 -4.40
N LEU A 106 -16.86 -5.69 -4.24
CA LEU A 106 -17.98 -5.26 -3.39
C LEU A 106 -19.31 -5.75 -3.97
N GLU A 107 -19.63 -7.03 -3.77
CA GLU A 107 -20.90 -7.61 -4.16
C GLU A 107 -21.82 -7.77 -2.94
N THR A 108 -22.97 -7.09 -2.98
CA THR A 108 -23.98 -7.18 -1.91
C THR A 108 -24.56 -8.59 -1.75
N SER A 109 -24.44 -9.44 -2.77
CA SER A 109 -24.73 -10.88 -2.73
C SER A 109 -23.88 -11.65 -1.71
N SER A 110 -22.73 -11.11 -1.33
CA SER A 110 -21.77 -11.73 -0.40
C SER A 110 -22.03 -11.35 1.07
N LEU A 111 -22.98 -10.45 1.34
CA LEU A 111 -23.35 -10.05 2.69
C LEU A 111 -24.08 -11.19 3.42
N GLN A 112 -23.62 -11.51 4.63
CA GLN A 112 -24.34 -12.44 5.49
C GLN A 112 -25.58 -11.76 6.08
N PRO A 113 -26.64 -12.52 6.44
CA PRO A 113 -27.81 -11.95 7.11
C PRO A 113 -27.41 -11.16 8.37
N GLY A 114 -27.81 -9.88 8.43
CA GLY A 114 -27.46 -8.97 9.52
C GLY A 114 -26.21 -8.12 9.29
N GLN A 115 -25.46 -8.33 8.20
CA GLN A 115 -24.38 -7.45 7.79
C GLN A 115 -24.89 -6.36 6.85
N LEU A 116 -24.55 -5.10 7.17
CA LEU A 116 -24.87 -3.94 6.35
C LEU A 116 -23.72 -3.55 5.40
N HIS A 117 -22.51 -4.00 5.69
CA HIS A 117 -21.31 -3.68 4.91
C HIS A 117 -20.32 -4.85 4.96
N LEU A 118 -19.54 -5.02 3.88
CA LEU A 118 -18.56 -6.11 3.74
C LEU A 118 -17.28 -5.86 4.56
N LEU A 119 -17.04 -4.60 4.92
CA LEU A 119 -15.96 -4.13 5.77
C LEU A 119 -16.52 -3.33 6.94
N TRP A 120 -15.99 -3.52 8.13
CA TRP A 120 -16.38 -2.74 9.30
C TRP A 120 -15.22 -2.58 10.29
N PHE A 121 -15.23 -1.46 11.00
CA PHE A 121 -14.34 -1.24 12.13
C PHE A 121 -14.73 -2.12 13.32
N THR A 122 -13.72 -2.66 13.97
CA THR A 122 -13.77 -3.28 15.29
C THR A 122 -12.98 -2.42 16.26
N ASN A 123 -13.07 -2.71 17.56
CA ASN A 123 -12.25 -1.98 18.55
C ASN A 123 -10.74 -2.18 18.32
N ASP A 124 -10.35 -3.26 17.66
CA ASP A 124 -8.94 -3.64 17.49
C ASP A 124 -8.42 -3.37 16.08
N GLY A 125 -9.28 -3.02 15.12
CA GLY A 125 -8.86 -2.77 13.72
C GLY A 125 -9.99 -2.91 12.71
N LEU A 126 -9.69 -3.49 11.55
CA LEU A 126 -10.60 -3.67 10.43
C LEU A 126 -10.95 -5.15 10.22
N SER A 127 -12.22 -5.45 10.00
CA SER A 127 -12.68 -6.82 9.74
C SER A 127 -13.53 -6.91 8.49
N THR A 128 -13.44 -8.07 7.85
CA THR A 128 -14.32 -8.56 6.79
C THR A 128 -14.88 -9.93 7.20
N SER A 129 -15.73 -10.53 6.39
CA SER A 129 -16.23 -11.89 6.63
C SER A 129 -15.16 -12.99 6.52
N VAL A 130 -14.02 -12.70 5.87
CA VAL A 130 -12.99 -13.72 5.53
C VAL A 130 -11.61 -13.45 6.12
N ALA A 131 -11.37 -12.22 6.59
CA ALA A 131 -10.08 -11.79 7.14
C ALA A 131 -10.25 -10.55 8.02
N SER A 132 -9.36 -10.41 9.00
CA SER A 132 -9.26 -9.24 9.88
C SER A 132 -7.80 -8.82 10.04
N LEU A 133 -7.60 -7.51 10.18
CA LEU A 133 -6.32 -6.89 10.51
C LEU A 133 -6.52 -5.99 11.72
N ASN A 134 -5.66 -6.10 12.72
CA ASN A 134 -5.64 -5.16 13.83
C ASN A 134 -4.92 -3.85 13.44
N PHE A 135 -5.06 -2.78 14.24
CA PHE A 135 -4.44 -1.48 13.95
C PHE A 135 -2.91 -1.54 13.91
N THR A 136 -2.28 -2.39 14.72
CA THR A 136 -0.82 -2.60 14.68
C THR A 136 -0.40 -3.25 13.36
N GLU A 137 -1.10 -4.28 12.91
CA GLU A 137 -0.83 -4.95 11.63
C GLU A 137 -1.06 -4.01 10.44
N ILE A 138 -2.08 -3.13 10.52
CA ILE A 138 -2.33 -2.10 9.51
C ILE A 138 -1.14 -1.14 9.46
N MET A 139 -0.67 -0.65 10.62
CA MET A 139 0.49 0.23 10.69
C MET A 139 1.75 -0.45 10.14
N GLU A 140 2.02 -1.71 10.51
CA GLU A 140 3.13 -2.51 9.98
C GLU A 140 3.06 -2.61 8.44
N ILE A 141 1.87 -2.84 7.87
CA ILE A 141 1.68 -2.87 6.41
C ILE A 141 2.05 -1.51 5.77
N ILE A 142 1.62 -0.39 6.36
CA ILE A 142 1.95 0.95 5.86
C ILE A 142 3.45 1.21 5.97
N GLU A 143 4.06 0.89 7.10
CA GLU A 143 5.50 1.02 7.31
C GLU A 143 6.31 0.20 6.31
N ASP A 144 5.96 -1.07 6.12
CA ASP A 144 6.60 -1.95 5.14
C ASP A 144 6.46 -1.40 3.71
N THR A 145 5.31 -0.82 3.39
CA THR A 145 5.05 -0.18 2.09
C THR A 145 5.98 1.04 1.90
N CYS A 146 6.12 1.87 2.92
CA CYS A 146 6.99 3.04 2.92
C CYS A 146 8.48 2.64 2.85
N GLN A 147 8.91 1.65 3.64
CA GLN A 147 10.27 1.14 3.62
C GLN A 147 10.63 0.56 2.25
N LEU A 148 9.69 -0.15 1.62
CA LEU A 148 9.85 -0.65 0.27
C LEU A 148 10.09 0.49 -0.73
N ALA A 149 9.25 1.53 -0.69
CA ALA A 149 9.43 2.70 -1.56
C ALA A 149 10.74 3.44 -1.28
N GLN A 150 11.16 3.56 -0.02
CA GLN A 150 12.42 4.18 0.37
C GLN A 150 13.63 3.40 -0.15
N LYS A 151 13.63 2.07 -0.03
CA LYS A 151 14.70 1.23 -0.59
C LYS A 151 14.79 1.39 -2.11
N LEU A 152 13.65 1.44 -2.79
CA LEU A 152 13.59 1.64 -4.24
C LEU A 152 14.01 3.04 -4.67
N SER A 153 13.74 4.07 -3.85
CA SER A 153 14.19 5.43 -4.13
C SER A 153 15.68 5.63 -3.84
N MET A 154 16.26 4.88 -2.88
CA MET A 154 17.70 4.90 -2.58
C MET A 154 18.56 4.09 -3.55
N LEU A 155 17.99 3.08 -4.23
CA LEU A 155 18.64 2.36 -5.34
C LEU A 155 19.14 3.32 -6.44
N ARG A 156 18.53 4.51 -6.55
CA ARG A 156 19.01 5.67 -7.32
C ARG A 156 20.46 6.06 -6.98
N TYR A 157 20.79 6.23 -5.70
CA TYR A 157 22.08 6.76 -5.27
C TYR A 157 23.21 5.73 -5.41
N ALA A 158 22.91 4.45 -5.20
CA ALA A 158 23.91 3.38 -5.32
C ALA A 158 24.38 3.18 -6.77
N LEU A 159 23.46 3.26 -7.74
CA LEU A 159 23.77 3.12 -9.17
C LEU A 159 24.48 4.36 -9.74
N GLU A 160 24.18 5.56 -9.21
CA GLU A 160 24.88 6.80 -9.57
C GLU A 160 26.34 6.80 -9.05
N GLU A 161 26.59 6.34 -7.81
CA GLU A 161 27.96 6.24 -7.26
C GLU A 161 28.84 5.20 -7.98
N GLU A 162 28.29 4.07 -8.41
CA GLU A 162 29.06 3.07 -9.17
C GLU A 162 29.38 3.54 -10.58
N ALA A 163 28.48 4.26 -11.24
CA ALA A 163 28.71 4.87 -12.55
C ALA A 163 29.79 5.97 -12.49
N ASP A 164 29.78 6.80 -11.45
CA ASP A 164 30.82 7.83 -11.24
C ASP A 164 32.18 7.22 -10.89
N LYS A 165 32.22 6.14 -10.09
CA LYS A 165 33.47 5.41 -9.78
C LYS A 165 34.05 4.69 -11.01
N SER A 166 33.20 4.16 -11.89
CA SER A 166 33.63 3.55 -13.16
C SER A 166 34.21 4.59 -14.12
N ASN A 167 33.58 5.76 -14.26
CA ASN A 167 34.07 6.83 -15.13
C ASN A 167 35.35 7.49 -14.60
N ALA A 168 35.57 7.49 -13.29
CA ALA A 168 36.80 8.00 -12.67
C ALA A 168 37.98 6.99 -12.72
N ALA A 169 37.72 5.72 -13.02
CA ALA A 169 38.77 4.68 -13.15
C ALA A 169 39.31 4.54 -14.59
N ASP A 170 38.56 5.02 -15.59
CA ASP A 170 38.90 4.95 -17.02
C ASP A 170 39.43 6.29 -17.61
N GLY A 171 39.66 7.31 -16.77
CA GLY A 171 40.22 8.63 -17.15
C GLY A 171 41.55 8.93 -16.47
#